data_AF-X0WEE2-F1
#
_entry.id   AF-X0WEE2-F1
#
_cell.length_a   1.000
_cell.length_b   1.000
_cell.length_c   1.000
_cell.angle_alpha   90.00
_cell.angle_beta   90.00
_cell.angle_gamma   90.00
#
_symmetry.space_group_name_H-M   'P 1'
#
loop_
_entity.id
_entity.type
_entity.pdbx_description
1 polymer ?
#
loop_
_entity_poly.entity_id
_entity_poly.type
_entity_poly.pdbx_seq_one_letter_code
_entity_poly.pdbx_strand_id
1 'polypeptide(L)'
;TPEQRLYGWRRVNYLRNKYPVFIGDFWNDGMHVGGCIAGGGNYFHINAKGDIEPCVFTHFATHNIRNSSLLEAINSPLFKAIRARQPYSKNLMMPCMIIDHPEVLREICKECQPYPTHENAETILTDCREHLDKYSKEYEKLSKPFWEKVYENNGDLPKIIPKKLEEVKIMIEEEK
;
A
#
# COMPACT_ATOMS: atom_id res chain seq x y z
N THR A 1 -4.62 -3.91 12.66
CA THR A 1 -3.72 -5.06 12.92
C THR A 1 -3.56 -5.87 11.64
N PRO A 2 -2.52 -6.71 11.52
CA PRO A 2 -2.34 -7.60 10.37
C PRO A 2 -3.59 -8.46 10.05
N GLU A 3 -4.28 -8.98 11.07
CA GLU A 3 -5.50 -9.79 10.91
C GLU A 3 -6.68 -8.98 10.35
N GLN A 4 -6.80 -7.71 10.76
CA GLN A 4 -7.83 -6.81 10.19
C GLN A 4 -7.61 -6.58 8.70
N ARG A 5 -6.37 -6.55 8.25
CA ARG A 5 -6.06 -6.41 6.83
C ARG A 5 -6.42 -7.69 6.05
N LEU A 6 -6.07 -8.85 6.59
CA LEU A 6 -6.45 -10.13 6.00
C LEU A 6 -7.98 -10.33 5.98
N TYR A 7 -8.68 -9.87 7.02
CA TYR A 7 -10.14 -9.78 7.02
C TYR A 7 -10.64 -8.94 5.84
N GLY A 8 -10.11 -7.72 5.66
CA GLY A 8 -10.47 -6.83 4.56
C GLY A 8 -10.28 -7.49 3.20
N TRP A 9 -9.11 -8.07 2.96
CA TRP A 9 -8.81 -8.83 1.74
C TRP A 9 -9.82 -9.96 1.50
N ARG A 10 -10.13 -10.79 2.51
CA ARG A 10 -11.06 -11.89 2.32
C ARG A 10 -12.50 -11.40 2.08
N ARG A 11 -12.91 -10.35 2.80
CA ARG A 11 -14.23 -9.71 2.67
C ARG A 11 -14.43 -9.11 1.30
N VAL A 12 -13.46 -8.34 0.79
CA VAL A 12 -13.60 -7.67 -0.51
C VAL A 12 -13.73 -8.70 -1.64
N ASN A 13 -12.94 -9.78 -1.59
CA ASN A 13 -13.05 -10.89 -2.52
C ASN A 13 -14.41 -11.59 -2.45
N TYR A 14 -14.95 -11.83 -1.24
CA TYR A 14 -16.30 -12.37 -1.10
C TYR A 14 -17.37 -11.48 -1.73
N LEU A 15 -17.32 -10.17 -1.47
CA LEU A 15 -18.31 -9.24 -1.97
C LEU A 15 -18.31 -9.17 -3.51
N ARG A 16 -17.12 -9.17 -4.14
CA ARG A 16 -16.98 -9.23 -5.61
C ARG A 16 -17.55 -10.50 -6.21
N ASN A 17 -17.40 -11.64 -5.53
CA ASN A 17 -17.92 -12.92 -6.01
C ASN A 17 -19.43 -13.08 -5.78
N LYS A 18 -19.99 -12.39 -4.80
CA LYS A 18 -21.40 -12.53 -4.42
C LYS A 18 -22.32 -11.54 -5.13
N TYR A 19 -21.87 -10.31 -5.31
CA TYR A 19 -22.70 -9.23 -5.84
C TYR A 19 -22.13 -8.74 -7.17
N PRO A 20 -22.97 -8.29 -8.12
CA PRO A 20 -22.54 -7.80 -9.42
C PRO A 20 -21.95 -6.37 -9.31
N VAL A 21 -21.02 -6.17 -8.38
CA VAL A 21 -20.32 -4.91 -8.15
C VAL A 21 -18.83 -5.16 -8.03
N PHE A 22 -18.04 -4.38 -8.76
CA PHE A 22 -16.59 -4.37 -8.58
C PHE A 22 -16.24 -3.37 -7.48
N ILE A 23 -15.81 -3.88 -6.33
CA ILE A 23 -15.30 -3.06 -5.23
C ILE A 23 -13.80 -2.90 -5.43
N GLY A 24 -13.27 -1.69 -5.39
CA GLY A 24 -11.82 -1.45 -5.29
C GLY A 24 -11.42 -1.15 -3.85
N ASP A 25 -10.38 -1.80 -3.36
CA ASP A 25 -9.74 -1.57 -2.06
C ASP A 25 -8.30 -1.12 -2.28
N PHE A 26 -8.00 0.10 -1.82
CA PHE A 26 -6.75 0.79 -2.09
C PHE A 26 -5.50 0.07 -1.54
N TRP A 27 -5.64 -0.79 -0.52
CA TRP A 27 -4.52 -1.50 0.13
C TRP A 27 -4.51 -3.00 -0.09
N ASN A 28 -5.67 -3.62 -0.27
CA ASN A 28 -5.80 -5.07 -0.44
C ASN A 28 -5.77 -5.53 -1.89
N ASP A 29 -5.82 -4.62 -2.87
CA ASP A 29 -5.90 -4.97 -4.29
C ASP A 29 -4.60 -4.80 -5.09
N GLY A 30 -3.44 -4.75 -4.43
CA GLY A 30 -2.16 -4.63 -5.14
C GLY A 30 -2.00 -5.69 -6.24
N MET A 31 -2.51 -6.90 -6.05
CA MET A 31 -2.50 -7.95 -7.08
C MET A 31 -3.30 -7.62 -8.35
N HIS A 32 -4.36 -6.82 -8.26
CA HIS A 32 -5.20 -6.47 -9.41
C HIS A 32 -4.62 -5.31 -10.22
N VAL A 33 -3.73 -4.50 -9.62
CA VAL A 33 -3.17 -3.29 -10.23
C VAL A 33 -1.65 -3.33 -10.39
N GLY A 34 -1.01 -4.47 -10.10
CA GLY A 34 0.44 -4.65 -10.25
C GLY A 34 1.29 -4.05 -9.12
N GLY A 35 0.71 -3.84 -7.94
CA GLY A 35 1.39 -3.33 -6.75
C GLY A 35 0.98 -1.89 -6.40
N CYS A 36 1.96 -1.07 -6.00
CA CYS A 36 1.72 0.33 -5.70
C CYS A 36 1.38 1.13 -6.97
N ILE A 37 0.39 2.01 -6.91
CA ILE A 37 0.02 2.90 -8.02
C ILE A 37 0.53 4.34 -7.86
N ALA A 38 1.30 4.60 -6.79
CA ALA A 38 1.84 5.91 -6.44
C ALA A 38 2.95 6.38 -7.40
N GLY A 39 3.30 7.66 -7.30
CA GLY A 39 4.41 8.25 -8.04
C GLY A 39 4.05 8.55 -9.48
N GLY A 40 2.79 8.82 -9.81
CA GLY A 40 2.36 9.23 -11.15
C GLY A 40 2.52 8.15 -12.22
N GLY A 41 2.68 6.88 -11.84
CA GLY A 41 2.63 5.75 -12.78
C GLY A 41 1.20 5.51 -13.27
N ASN A 42 0.26 5.45 -12.31
CA ASN A 42 -1.18 5.38 -12.59
C ASN A 42 -1.96 6.50 -11.88
N TYR A 43 -1.39 7.05 -10.80
CA TYR A 43 -2.07 7.97 -9.92
C TYR A 43 -1.08 8.86 -9.15
N PHE A 44 -1.53 10.06 -8.80
CA PHE A 44 -0.89 10.98 -7.85
C PHE A 44 -1.97 11.89 -7.24
N HIS A 45 -1.61 12.63 -6.20
CA HIS A 45 -2.53 13.51 -5.47
C HIS A 45 -2.10 14.97 -5.59
N ILE A 46 -3.05 15.88 -5.77
CA ILE A 46 -2.82 17.32 -5.60
C ILE A 46 -3.65 17.76 -4.42
N ASN A 47 -3.00 18.19 -3.33
CA ASN A 47 -3.71 18.59 -2.12
C ASN A 47 -4.34 20.00 -2.27
N ALA A 48 -5.11 20.44 -1.28
CA ALA A 48 -5.78 21.75 -1.31
C ALA A 48 -4.82 22.97 -1.35
N LYS A 49 -3.56 22.78 -0.93
CA LYS A 49 -2.49 23.78 -1.05
C LYS A 49 -1.79 23.72 -2.41
N GLY A 50 -2.18 22.82 -3.29
CA GLY A 50 -1.61 22.67 -4.63
C GLY A 50 -0.33 21.82 -4.67
N ASP A 51 0.09 21.22 -3.56
CA ASP A 51 1.28 20.37 -3.56
C ASP A 51 1.00 19.08 -4.32
N ILE A 52 1.93 18.68 -5.18
CA ILE A 52 1.81 17.50 -6.02
C ILE A 52 2.47 16.33 -5.28
N GLU A 53 1.64 15.57 -4.57
CA GLU A 53 2.01 14.43 -3.73
C GLU A 53 1.99 13.12 -4.54
N PRO A 54 2.96 12.20 -4.36
CA PRO A 54 2.98 10.93 -5.09
C PRO A 54 1.77 10.02 -4.82
N CYS A 55 1.10 10.20 -3.69
CA CYS A 55 -0.05 9.44 -3.23
C CYS A 55 -0.78 10.26 -2.15
N VAL A 56 -2.10 10.11 -2.02
CA VAL A 56 -2.92 10.79 -0.99
C VAL A 56 -2.48 10.48 0.43
N PHE A 57 -1.80 9.36 0.65
CA PHE A 57 -1.24 8.99 1.95
C PHE A 57 0.23 9.38 2.12
N THR A 58 0.90 9.87 1.06
CA THR A 58 2.30 10.32 1.10
C THR A 58 2.34 11.84 1.09
N HIS A 59 2.22 12.44 2.28
CA HIS A 59 2.22 13.90 2.47
C HIS A 59 3.62 14.54 2.38
N PHE A 60 4.27 14.30 1.24
CA PHE A 60 5.56 14.84 0.87
C PHE A 60 5.53 15.27 -0.59
N ALA A 61 6.13 16.42 -0.89
CA ALA A 61 6.19 16.94 -2.25
C ALA A 61 7.53 17.61 -2.54
N THR A 62 7.82 17.79 -3.82
CA THR A 62 8.92 18.65 -4.31
C THR A 62 8.40 19.77 -5.21
N HIS A 63 7.15 19.67 -5.67
CA HIS A 63 6.55 20.52 -6.69
C HIS A 63 5.14 20.94 -6.28
N ASN A 64 4.74 22.14 -6.66
CA ASN A 64 3.40 22.69 -6.45
C ASN A 64 2.79 23.13 -7.78
N ILE A 65 1.53 22.81 -8.03
CA ILE A 65 0.86 23.08 -9.31
C ILE A 65 0.80 24.58 -9.66
N ARG A 66 0.94 25.47 -8.66
CA ARG A 66 0.92 26.93 -8.87
C ARG A 66 2.21 27.47 -9.47
N ASN A 67 3.32 26.73 -9.36
CA ASN A 67 4.65 27.19 -9.79
C ASN A 67 5.43 26.15 -10.61
N SER A 68 4.82 25.01 -10.93
CA SER A 68 5.41 23.95 -11.75
C SER A 68 4.34 23.23 -12.55
N SER A 69 4.73 22.64 -13.68
CA SER A 69 3.85 21.81 -14.49
C SER A 69 3.76 20.37 -13.95
N LEU A 70 2.66 19.69 -14.28
CA LEU A 70 2.50 18.26 -13.98
C LEU A 70 3.61 17.41 -14.62
N LEU A 71 4.05 17.78 -15.82
CA LEU A 71 5.09 17.05 -16.53
C LEU A 71 6.43 17.12 -15.77
N GLU A 72 6.79 18.28 -15.23
CA GLU A 72 7.98 18.45 -14.38
C GLU A 72 7.86 17.64 -13.10
N ALA A 73 6.73 17.75 -12.39
CA ALA A 73 6.50 17.05 -11.13
C ALA A 73 6.54 15.52 -11.29
N ILE A 74 5.88 14.96 -12.31
CA ILE A 74 5.84 13.50 -12.57
C ILE A 74 7.22 12.98 -13.00
N ASN A 75 8.05 13.83 -13.62
CA ASN A 75 9.42 13.50 -13.99
C ASN A 75 10.46 13.88 -12.95
N SER A 76 10.04 14.38 -11.79
CA SER A 76 10.93 14.75 -10.68
C SER A 76 11.67 13.53 -10.11
N PRO A 77 12.82 13.74 -9.43
CA PRO A 77 13.52 12.67 -8.74
C PRO A 77 12.63 11.88 -7.77
N LEU A 78 11.77 12.57 -6.99
CA LEU A 78 10.84 11.93 -6.06
C LEU A 78 9.94 10.91 -6.75
N PHE A 79 9.26 11.32 -7.82
CA PHE A 79 8.33 10.46 -8.54
C PHE A 79 9.03 9.32 -9.28
N LYS A 80 10.20 9.59 -9.88
CA LYS A 80 11.02 8.56 -10.54
C LYS A 80 11.56 7.53 -9.54
N ALA A 81 12.04 7.97 -8.38
CA ALA A 81 12.58 7.11 -7.33
C ALA A 81 11.52 6.14 -6.77
N ILE A 82 10.27 6.60 -6.66
CA ILE A 82 9.12 5.77 -6.28
C ILE A 82 8.86 4.69 -7.33
N ARG A 83 8.70 5.08 -8.60
CA ARG A 83 8.41 4.13 -9.70
C ARG A 83 9.54 3.12 -9.93
N ALA A 84 10.80 3.55 -9.81
CA ALA A 84 11.96 2.68 -10.04
C ALA A 84 12.08 1.54 -9.02
N ARG A 85 11.45 1.67 -7.85
CA ARG A 85 11.45 0.65 -6.80
C ARG A 85 10.20 -0.25 -6.83
N GLN A 86 9.22 0.05 -7.68
CA GLN A 86 8.00 -0.75 -7.80
C GLN A 86 8.23 -1.98 -8.70
N PRO A 87 7.63 -3.14 -8.37
CA PRO A 87 6.96 -3.45 -7.12
C PRO A 87 7.96 -3.62 -5.97
N TYR A 88 7.57 -3.24 -4.74
CA TYR A 88 8.47 -3.27 -3.58
C TYR A 88 8.74 -4.68 -3.05
N SER A 89 7.86 -5.63 -3.35
CA SER A 89 8.05 -7.06 -3.12
C SER A 89 7.29 -7.89 -4.15
N LYS A 90 7.57 -9.20 -4.20
CA LYS A 90 6.81 -10.15 -5.03
C LYS A 90 5.39 -10.37 -4.51
N ASN A 91 5.19 -10.26 -3.19
CA ASN A 91 3.88 -10.42 -2.57
C ASN A 91 3.05 -9.14 -2.76
N LEU A 92 2.19 -9.11 -3.78
CA LEU A 92 1.41 -7.91 -4.08
C LEU A 92 0.24 -7.66 -3.11
N MET A 93 0.07 -8.49 -2.06
CA MET A 93 -0.74 -8.11 -0.90
C MET A 93 -0.05 -7.06 -0.02
N MET A 94 1.22 -6.76 -0.29
CA MET A 94 2.08 -5.80 0.41
C MET A 94 2.52 -4.62 -0.49
N PRO A 95 1.60 -3.86 -1.12
CA PRO A 95 1.98 -2.87 -2.13
C PRO A 95 2.49 -1.53 -1.57
N CYS A 96 2.34 -1.23 -0.28
CA CYS A 96 2.52 0.13 0.23
C CYS A 96 3.96 0.44 0.71
N MET A 97 4.63 1.42 0.11
CA MET A 97 5.94 1.91 0.61
C MET A 97 5.90 2.58 1.99
N ILE A 98 4.73 2.87 2.54
CA ILE A 98 4.61 3.49 3.88
C ILE A 98 4.45 2.42 4.96
N ILE A 99 3.63 1.40 4.70
CA ILE A 99 3.17 0.45 5.71
C ILE A 99 3.75 -0.94 5.51
N ASP A 100 3.86 -1.38 4.26
CA ASP A 100 4.37 -2.71 3.92
C ASP A 100 5.88 -2.74 3.79
N HIS A 101 6.43 -1.67 3.22
CA HIS A 101 7.85 -1.50 2.95
C HIS A 101 8.33 -0.13 3.45
N PRO A 102 8.17 0.19 4.75
CA PRO A 102 8.46 1.53 5.30
C PRO A 102 9.91 1.98 5.07
N GLU A 103 10.85 1.05 4.93
CA GLU A 103 12.23 1.29 4.51
C GLU A 103 12.32 2.01 3.16
N VAL A 104 11.46 1.66 2.21
CA VAL A 104 11.46 2.25 0.86
C VAL A 104 11.15 3.73 0.92
N LEU A 105 10.10 4.13 1.66
CA LEU A 105 9.78 5.55 1.79
C LEU A 105 10.92 6.32 2.48
N ARG A 106 11.52 5.76 3.53
CA ARG A 106 12.63 6.41 4.24
C ARG A 106 13.85 6.62 3.35
N GLU A 107 14.19 5.64 2.52
CA GLU A 107 15.27 5.75 1.54
C GLU A 107 14.96 6.83 0.49
N ILE A 108 13.74 6.85 -0.05
CA ILE A 108 13.30 7.85 -1.02
C ILE A 108 13.33 9.26 -0.42
N CYS A 109 12.82 9.44 0.80
CA CYS A 109 12.86 10.73 1.49
C CYS A 109 14.31 11.19 1.74
N LYS A 110 15.20 10.29 2.13
CA LYS A 110 16.64 10.59 2.30
C LYS A 110 17.31 11.00 0.98
N GLU A 111 16.98 10.31 -0.11
CA GLU A 111 17.53 10.54 -1.45
C GLU A 111 17.01 11.83 -2.08
N CYS A 112 15.69 12.04 -2.05
CA CYS A 112 15.01 13.09 -2.82
C CYS A 112 14.72 14.36 -2.00
N GLN A 113 14.89 14.32 -0.68
CA GLN A 113 14.68 15.46 0.23
C GLN A 113 13.36 16.22 -0.02
N PRO A 114 12.20 15.53 -0.11
CA PRO A 114 10.93 16.22 -0.30
C PRO A 114 10.53 16.97 0.98
N TYR A 115 9.82 18.09 0.84
CA TYR A 115 9.27 18.81 2.00
C TYR A 115 7.94 18.19 2.45
N PRO A 116 7.63 18.21 3.75
CA PRO A 116 6.34 17.75 4.26
C PRO A 116 5.22 18.71 3.86
N THR A 117 4.05 18.17 3.50
CA THR A 117 2.87 18.96 3.07
C THR A 117 1.77 19.03 4.13
N HIS A 118 1.90 18.19 5.17
CA HIS A 118 1.03 18.12 6.35
C HIS A 118 1.85 18.22 7.63
N GLU A 119 1.29 18.80 8.70
CA GLU A 119 1.99 19.04 9.98
C GLU A 119 2.60 17.77 10.60
N ASN A 120 1.92 16.64 10.45
CA ASN A 120 2.34 15.34 10.99
C ASN A 120 2.95 14.41 9.94
N ALA A 121 3.31 14.91 8.75
CA ALA A 121 3.81 14.05 7.67
C ALA A 121 5.08 13.27 8.07
N GLU A 122 5.97 13.89 8.83
CA GLU A 122 7.25 13.28 9.24
C GLU A 122 7.09 12.15 10.27
N THR A 123 5.97 12.10 10.99
CA THR A 123 5.73 11.09 12.04
C THR A 123 5.81 9.65 11.50
N ILE A 124 5.49 9.42 10.22
CA ILE A 124 5.63 8.09 9.59
C ILE A 124 7.09 7.68 9.39
N LEU A 125 8.01 8.64 9.37
CA LEU A 125 9.46 8.44 9.28
C LEU A 125 10.11 8.36 10.67
N THR A 126 9.53 9.03 11.67
CA THR A 126 10.05 9.16 13.04
C THR A 126 9.23 8.36 14.05
N ASP A 127 8.13 8.92 14.55
CA ASP A 127 7.42 8.44 15.74
C ASP A 127 6.72 7.10 15.52
N CYS A 128 6.22 6.85 14.31
CA CYS A 128 5.58 5.59 13.93
C CYS A 128 6.58 4.55 13.40
N ARG A 129 7.88 4.86 13.35
CA ARG A 129 8.90 4.04 12.68
C ARG A 129 8.89 2.59 13.16
N GLU A 130 9.03 2.37 14.46
CA GLU A 130 9.09 1.02 15.05
C GLU A 130 7.78 0.27 14.90
N HIS A 131 6.65 0.98 15.00
CA HIS A 131 5.33 0.38 14.80
C HIS A 131 5.15 -0.13 13.37
N LEU A 132 5.52 0.68 12.37
CA LEU A 132 5.43 0.31 10.96
C LEU A 132 6.38 -0.85 10.63
N ASP A 133 7.60 -0.84 11.15
CA ASP A 133 8.58 -1.92 10.95
C ASP A 133 8.07 -3.25 11.54
N LYS A 134 7.45 -3.19 12.72
CA LYS A 134 6.83 -4.35 13.36
C LYS A 134 5.62 -4.83 12.56
N TYR A 135 4.71 -3.92 12.20
CA TYR A 135 3.49 -4.25 11.46
C TYR A 135 3.81 -4.89 10.10
N SER A 136 4.75 -4.31 9.35
CA SER A 136 5.23 -4.83 8.07
C SER A 136 5.67 -6.30 8.19
N LYS A 137 6.55 -6.60 9.15
CA LYS A 137 7.07 -7.97 9.39
C LYS A 137 5.98 -8.95 9.81
N GLU A 138 5.08 -8.53 10.70
CA GLU A 138 3.96 -9.37 11.14
C GLU A 138 3.01 -9.68 9.99
N TYR A 139 2.70 -8.68 9.15
CA TYR A 139 1.83 -8.84 8.01
C TYR A 139 2.48 -9.62 6.86
N GLU A 140 3.79 -9.50 6.64
CA GLU A 140 4.53 -10.34 5.70
C GLU A 140 4.39 -11.81 6.06
N LYS A 141 4.71 -12.15 7.32
CA LYS A 141 4.59 -13.52 7.82
C LYS A 141 3.16 -14.05 7.70
N LEU A 142 2.17 -13.20 7.97
CA LEU A 142 0.76 -13.58 7.92
C LEU A 142 0.25 -13.77 6.48
N SER A 143 0.59 -12.86 5.57
CA SER A 143 0.03 -12.83 4.21
C SER A 143 0.72 -13.79 3.25
N LYS A 144 2.00 -14.11 3.47
CA LYS A 144 2.80 -14.99 2.62
C LYS A 144 2.10 -16.32 2.23
N PRO A 145 1.59 -17.15 3.16
CA PRO A 145 0.94 -18.41 2.77
C PRO A 145 -0.32 -18.20 1.92
N PHE A 146 -1.08 -17.12 2.16
CA PHE A 146 -2.25 -16.77 1.34
C PHE A 146 -1.83 -16.30 -0.04
N TRP A 147 -0.74 -15.53 -0.14
CA TRP A 147 -0.17 -15.09 -1.41
C TRP A 147 0.28 -16.28 -2.26
N GLU A 148 1.10 -17.14 -1.67
CA GLU A 148 1.63 -18.35 -2.34
C GLU A 148 0.49 -19.26 -2.80
N LYS A 149 -0.50 -19.53 -1.94
CA LYS A 149 -1.66 -20.37 -2.29
C LYS A 149 -2.47 -19.77 -3.42
N VAL A 150 -2.96 -18.55 -3.27
CA VAL A 150 -4.00 -17.98 -4.14
C VAL A 150 -3.41 -17.43 -5.44
N TYR A 151 -2.26 -16.75 -5.38
CA TYR A 151 -1.75 -15.98 -6.51
C TYR A 151 -0.52 -16.59 -7.19
N GLU A 152 0.36 -17.28 -6.46
CA GLU A 152 1.50 -17.97 -7.09
C GLU A 152 1.09 -19.36 -7.60
N ASN A 153 0.33 -20.11 -6.81
CA ASN A 153 -0.10 -21.47 -7.15
C ASN A 153 -1.48 -21.53 -7.81
N ASN A 154 -2.14 -20.39 -8.05
CA ASN A 154 -3.49 -20.30 -8.61
C ASN A 154 -4.54 -21.14 -7.85
N GLY A 155 -4.38 -21.26 -6.53
CA GLY A 155 -5.31 -21.98 -5.67
C GLY A 155 -6.57 -21.18 -5.34
N ASP A 156 -7.55 -21.87 -4.76
CA ASP A 156 -8.79 -21.23 -4.34
C ASP A 156 -8.59 -20.28 -3.15
N LEU A 157 -9.42 -19.23 -3.10
CA LEU A 157 -9.57 -18.39 -1.90
C LEU A 157 -9.97 -19.24 -0.68
N PRO A 158 -9.59 -18.83 0.55
CA PRO A 158 -10.00 -19.53 1.77
C PRO A 158 -11.51 -19.75 1.84
N LYS A 159 -11.94 -20.97 2.20
CA LYS A 159 -13.37 -21.32 2.26
C LYS A 159 -14.10 -20.50 3.32
N ILE A 160 -13.44 -20.25 4.44
CA ILE A 160 -13.96 -19.37 5.49
C ILE A 160 -14.05 -17.94 4.97
N ILE A 161 -15.25 -17.36 5.14
CA ILE A 161 -15.50 -15.94 4.92
C ILE A 161 -15.80 -15.34 6.30
N PRO A 162 -14.81 -14.73 6.96
CA PRO A 162 -15.02 -14.19 8.30
C PRO A 162 -16.08 -13.09 8.23
N LYS A 163 -17.07 -13.14 9.11
CA LYS A 163 -18.07 -12.07 9.32
C LYS A 163 -17.61 -11.11 10.39
N LYS A 164 -16.88 -11.61 11.38
CA LYS A 164 -16.25 -10.83 12.46
C LYS A 164 -14.73 -11.03 12.47
N LEU A 165 -14.02 -10.16 13.17
CA LEU A 165 -12.56 -10.19 13.20
C LEU A 165 -12.01 -11.45 13.90
N GLU A 166 -12.73 -11.97 14.89
CA GLU A 166 -12.31 -13.15 15.66
C GLU A 166 -12.27 -14.41 14.79
N GLU A 167 -13.13 -14.48 13.77
CA GLU A 167 -13.22 -15.59 12.82
C GLU A 167 -12.02 -15.66 11.86
N VAL A 168 -11.22 -14.59 11.78
CA VAL A 168 -9.98 -14.58 10.97
C VAL A 168 -8.97 -15.58 11.51
N LYS A 169 -8.93 -15.80 12.83
CA LYS A 169 -8.03 -16.78 13.44
C LYS A 169 -8.34 -18.20 12.97
N ILE A 170 -9.63 -18.54 12.87
CA ILE A 170 -10.09 -19.83 12.36
C ILE A 170 -9.66 -19.99 10.90
N MET A 171 -9.85 -18.94 10.08
CA MET A 171 -9.38 -18.93 8.69
C MET A 171 -7.86 -19.11 8.59
N ILE A 172 -7.08 -18.48 9.47
CA ILE A 172 -5.63 -18.65 9.49
C ILE A 172 -5.24 -20.08 9.90
N GLU A 173 -5.94 -20.68 10.85
CA GLU A 173 -5.67 -22.04 11.33
C GLU A 173 -6.00 -23.12 10.30
N GLU A 174 -7.08 -22.97 9.53
CA GLU A 174 -7.43 -23.91 8.46
C GLU A 174 -6.52 -23.83 7.22
N GLU A 175 -5.77 -22.73 7.10
CA GLU A 175 -4.89 -22.45 5.96
C GLU A 175 -3.40 -22.69 6.28
N LYS A 176 -3.10 -23.21 7.48
CA LYS A 176 -1.78 -23.72 7.90
C LYS A 176 -1.68 -25.22 7.62
#